data_AF-A0A3C0T7N8-F1
#
_entry.id   AF-A0A3C0T7N8-F1
#
_cell.length_a   1.000
_cell.length_b   1.000
_cell.length_c   1.000
_cell.angle_alpha   90.00
_cell.angle_beta   90.00
_cell.angle_gamma   90.00
#
_symmetry.space_group_name_H-M   'P 1'
#
loop_
_entity.id
_entity.type
_entity.pdbx_description
1 polymer ?
#
loop_
_entity_poly.entity_id
_entity_poly.type
_entity_poly.pdbx_seq_one_letter_code
_entity_poly.pdbx_strand_id
1 'polypeptide(L)'
;MKGYSTSDVAELLGIDQETIRDIARSGILDPERTVRNHYRFSFQDIVILRTAKELIDAGVRKARINKSLIQLKQRLPAERSLSSMRITGDGGAVVIQQNEQMYNAESGQIYFNFAIADLAGTVALLAKEAAVQAESSEHLTSDDWFDLGVDLEALSPEDAPAAYLRALELDPSHSDAHVNIGRLMQESGEYETAEAHYHYALEAEPD
;
A
#
# COMPACT_ATOMS: atom_id res chain seq x y z
N MET A 1 -7.48 -34.34 -20.49
CA MET A 1 -6.42 -33.35 -20.78
C MET A 1 -5.24 -33.69 -19.86
N LYS A 2 -3.98 -33.71 -20.31
CA LYS A 2 -2.85 -34.09 -19.42
C LYS A 2 -2.64 -32.98 -18.39
N GLY A 3 -3.05 -33.20 -17.14
CA GLY A 3 -2.80 -32.27 -16.03
C GLY A 3 -1.32 -32.18 -15.65
N TYR A 4 -0.95 -31.12 -14.95
CA TYR A 4 0.41 -30.85 -14.51
C TYR A 4 0.78 -31.71 -13.31
N SER A 5 1.99 -32.24 -13.28
CA SER A 5 2.51 -32.98 -12.13
C SER A 5 2.85 -32.02 -10.98
N THR A 6 2.97 -32.53 -9.75
CA THR A 6 3.45 -31.73 -8.61
C THR A 6 4.82 -31.09 -8.89
N SER A 7 5.69 -31.77 -9.64
CA SER A 7 7.01 -31.25 -10.01
C SER A 7 6.89 -30.11 -11.00
N ASP A 8 6.05 -30.26 -12.02
CA ASP A 8 5.82 -29.24 -13.05
C ASP A 8 5.28 -27.96 -12.40
N VAL A 9 4.35 -28.10 -11.46
CA VAL A 9 3.76 -26.96 -10.75
C VAL A 9 4.78 -26.29 -9.82
N ALA A 10 5.62 -27.07 -9.15
CA ALA A 10 6.69 -26.53 -8.31
C ALA A 10 7.69 -25.70 -9.13
N GLU A 11 8.06 -26.17 -10.32
CA GLU A 11 8.94 -25.46 -11.24
C GLU A 11 8.27 -24.19 -11.78
N LEU A 12 7.01 -24.29 -12.23
CA LEU A 12 6.26 -23.16 -12.80
C LEU A 12 6.04 -22.02 -11.81
N LEU A 13 5.75 -22.35 -10.55
CA LEU A 13 5.38 -21.37 -9.54
C LEU A 13 6.53 -21.03 -8.59
N GLY A 14 7.63 -21.76 -8.60
CA GLY A 14 8.70 -21.61 -7.61
C GLY A 14 8.22 -21.89 -6.18
N ILE A 15 7.25 -22.80 -6.02
CA ILE A 15 6.72 -23.23 -4.72
C ILE A 15 7.27 -24.62 -4.41
N ASP A 16 7.59 -24.90 -3.15
CA ASP A 16 8.03 -26.23 -2.75
C ASP A 16 6.90 -27.28 -2.94
N GLN A 17 7.30 -28.50 -3.32
CA GLN A 17 6.34 -29.58 -3.60
C GLN A 17 5.52 -30.00 -2.37
N GLU A 18 6.03 -29.76 -1.16
CA GLU A 18 5.32 -30.10 0.08
C GLU A 18 4.15 -29.13 0.31
N THR A 19 4.36 -27.83 0.16
CA THR A 19 3.32 -26.80 0.20
C THR A 19 2.24 -27.07 -0.83
N ILE A 20 2.60 -27.47 -2.06
CA ILE A 20 1.61 -27.84 -3.09
C ILE A 20 0.77 -29.04 -2.64
N ARG A 21 1.42 -30.09 -2.09
CA ARG A 21 0.72 -31.28 -1.59
C ARG A 21 -0.17 -30.96 -0.40
N ASP A 22 0.26 -30.08 0.50
CA ASP A 22 -0.51 -29.69 1.68
C ASP A 22 -1.74 -28.87 1.30
N ILE A 23 -1.61 -27.93 0.36
CA ILE A 23 -2.75 -27.21 -0.21
C ILE A 23 -3.71 -28.19 -0.89
N ALA A 24 -3.20 -29.15 -1.67
CA ALA A 24 -4.04 -30.18 -2.29
C ALA A 24 -4.77 -31.07 -1.26
N ARG A 25 -4.13 -31.41 -0.15
CA ARG A 25 -4.74 -32.20 0.95
C ARG A 25 -5.81 -31.43 1.72
N SER A 26 -5.73 -30.10 1.74
CA SER A 26 -6.69 -29.25 2.47
C SER A 26 -8.09 -29.22 1.84
N GLY A 27 -8.26 -29.72 0.61
CA GLY A 27 -9.55 -29.74 -0.11
C GLY A 27 -9.91 -28.42 -0.81
N ILE A 28 -9.02 -27.43 -0.78
CA ILE A 28 -9.18 -26.18 -1.54
C ILE A 28 -9.18 -26.48 -3.05
N LEU A 29 -8.27 -27.35 -3.48
CA LEU A 29 -8.12 -27.82 -4.85
C LEU A 29 -8.87 -29.15 -5.04
N ASP A 30 -9.18 -29.49 -6.30
CA ASP A 30 -9.72 -30.81 -6.66
C ASP A 30 -8.91 -31.46 -7.79
N PRO A 31 -7.60 -31.72 -7.58
CA PRO A 31 -6.75 -32.27 -8.62
C PRO A 31 -7.07 -33.75 -8.87
N GLU A 32 -7.06 -34.13 -10.15
CA GLU A 32 -7.16 -35.52 -10.55
C GLU A 32 -5.97 -36.34 -9.99
N ARG A 33 -6.16 -37.67 -9.90
CA ARG A 33 -5.10 -38.59 -9.51
C ARG A 33 -4.86 -39.61 -10.61
N THR A 34 -3.58 -39.88 -10.88
CA THR A 34 -3.20 -40.99 -11.75
C THR A 34 -3.48 -42.34 -11.08
N VAL A 35 -3.45 -43.42 -11.86
CA VAL A 35 -3.49 -44.82 -11.36
C VAL A 35 -2.41 -45.15 -10.32
N ARG A 36 -1.31 -44.40 -10.31
CA ARG A 36 -0.22 -44.50 -9.31
C ARG A 36 -0.39 -43.55 -8.13
N ASN A 37 -1.59 -42.98 -7.94
CA ASN A 37 -1.95 -42.04 -6.88
C ASN A 37 -1.15 -40.71 -6.87
N HIS A 38 -0.51 -40.34 -7.99
CA HIS A 38 0.11 -39.02 -8.14
C HIS A 38 -0.92 -37.97 -8.57
N TYR A 39 -0.83 -36.77 -7.99
CA TYR A 39 -1.67 -35.62 -8.36
C TYR A 39 -1.44 -35.16 -9.81
N ARG A 40 -2.53 -34.68 -10.42
CA ARG A 40 -2.60 -34.02 -11.71
C ARG A 40 -3.43 -32.77 -11.56
N PHE A 41 -2.76 -31.62 -11.63
CA PHE A 41 -3.36 -30.31 -11.44
C PHE A 41 -3.89 -29.79 -12.78
N SER A 42 -5.08 -29.22 -12.75
CA SER A 42 -5.65 -28.45 -13.85
C SER A 42 -5.03 -27.05 -13.92
N PHE A 43 -5.31 -26.32 -15.01
CA PHE A 43 -4.94 -24.91 -15.09
C PHE A 43 -5.60 -24.07 -13.98
N GLN A 44 -6.85 -24.40 -13.62
CA GLN A 44 -7.56 -23.71 -12.55
C GLN A 44 -6.90 -23.94 -11.18
N ASP A 45 -6.41 -25.16 -10.92
CA ASP A 45 -5.63 -25.44 -9.71
C ASP A 45 -4.34 -24.63 -9.67
N ILE A 46 -3.65 -24.46 -10.80
CA ILE A 46 -2.44 -23.64 -10.89
C ILE A 46 -2.72 -22.18 -10.57
N VAL A 47 -3.83 -21.62 -11.07
CA VAL A 47 -4.21 -20.23 -10.75
C VAL A 47 -4.44 -20.07 -9.24
N ILE A 48 -5.12 -21.01 -8.59
CA ILE A 48 -5.34 -20.98 -7.14
C ILE A 48 -4.01 -21.15 -6.37
N LEU A 49 -3.11 -22.03 -6.83
CA LEU A 49 -1.79 -22.21 -6.23
C LEU A 49 -0.92 -20.96 -6.39
N ARG A 50 -1.01 -20.25 -7.51
CA ARG A 50 -0.34 -18.95 -7.71
C ARG A 50 -0.87 -17.92 -6.71
N THR A 51 -2.18 -17.81 -6.53
CA THR A 51 -2.76 -16.93 -5.50
C THR A 51 -2.29 -17.33 -4.11
N ALA A 52 -2.26 -18.62 -3.77
CA ALA A 52 -1.75 -19.08 -2.48
C ALA A 52 -0.27 -18.68 -2.28
N LYS A 53 0.56 -18.74 -3.33
CA LYS A 53 1.94 -18.24 -3.29
C LYS A 53 1.99 -16.74 -3.03
N GLU A 54 1.24 -15.94 -3.78
CA GLU A 54 1.19 -14.48 -3.60
C GLU A 54 0.80 -14.11 -2.16
N LEU A 55 -0.13 -14.85 -1.55
CA LEU A 55 -0.51 -14.67 -0.15
C LEU A 55 0.61 -15.05 0.83
N ILE A 56 1.37 -16.12 0.56
CA ILE A 56 2.53 -16.52 1.38
C ILE A 56 3.62 -15.44 1.28
N ASP A 57 3.91 -14.97 0.08
CA ASP A 57 4.92 -13.92 -0.18
C ASP A 57 4.53 -12.60 0.50
N ALA A 58 3.23 -12.30 0.58
CA ALA A 58 2.66 -11.18 1.33
C ALA A 58 2.64 -11.39 2.86
N GLY A 59 3.23 -12.47 3.37
CA GLY A 59 3.35 -12.75 4.81
C GLY A 59 2.10 -13.33 5.47
N VAL A 60 1.09 -13.75 4.69
CA VAL A 60 -0.10 -14.40 5.24
C VAL A 60 0.26 -15.82 5.70
N ARG A 61 -0.06 -16.16 6.95
CA ARG A 61 0.20 -17.49 7.50
C ARG A 61 -0.60 -18.57 6.74
N LYS A 62 0.05 -19.69 6.40
CA LYS A 62 -0.56 -20.83 5.66
C LYS A 62 -1.91 -21.30 6.24
N ALA A 63 -2.01 -21.42 7.57
CA ALA A 63 -3.26 -21.82 8.23
C ALA A 63 -4.42 -20.83 7.97
N ARG A 64 -4.12 -19.53 7.92
CA ARG A 64 -5.09 -18.48 7.60
C ARG A 64 -5.47 -18.52 6.12
N ILE A 65 -4.50 -18.67 5.21
CA ILE A 65 -4.76 -18.84 3.77
C ILE A 65 -5.76 -19.97 3.55
N ASN A 66 -5.50 -21.14 4.13
CA ASN A 66 -6.37 -22.31 3.96
C ASN A 66 -7.78 -22.04 4.50
N LYS A 67 -7.87 -21.50 5.71
CA LYS A 67 -9.17 -21.14 6.33
C LYS A 67 -9.96 -20.17 5.45
N SER A 68 -9.32 -19.09 4.99
CA SER A 68 -9.98 -18.06 4.18
C SER A 68 -10.42 -18.61 2.82
N LEU A 69 -9.56 -19.32 2.10
CA LEU A 69 -9.91 -19.88 0.79
C LEU A 69 -11.03 -20.93 0.88
N ILE A 70 -11.04 -21.77 1.92
CA ILE A 70 -12.14 -22.72 2.16
C ILE A 70 -13.45 -21.98 2.41
N GLN A 71 -13.46 -20.97 3.30
CA GLN A 71 -14.65 -20.18 3.60
C GLN A 71 -15.18 -19.46 2.35
N LEU A 72 -14.28 -18.95 1.50
CA LEU A 72 -14.67 -18.33 0.24
C LEU A 72 -15.27 -19.32 -0.73
N LYS A 73 -14.65 -20.49 -0.92
CA LYS A 73 -15.17 -21.55 -1.79
C LYS A 73 -16.59 -21.98 -1.39
N GLN A 74 -16.88 -22.00 -0.08
CA GLN A 74 -18.20 -22.35 0.46
C GLN A 74 -19.27 -21.26 0.27
N ARG A 75 -18.87 -19.98 0.25
CA ARG A 75 -19.79 -18.84 0.05
C ARG A 75 -20.09 -18.56 -1.42
N LEU A 76 -19.23 -19.03 -2.33
CA LEU A 76 -19.42 -18.84 -3.76
C LEU A 76 -20.57 -19.69 -4.30
N PRO A 77 -21.41 -19.15 -5.20
CA PRO A 77 -22.32 -19.96 -6.01
C PRO A 77 -21.54 -21.06 -6.75
N ALA A 78 -22.18 -22.22 -6.98
CA ALA A 78 -21.52 -23.38 -7.60
C ALA A 78 -20.88 -23.09 -8.98
N GLU A 79 -21.35 -22.06 -9.67
CA GLU A 79 -20.87 -21.62 -10.99
C GLU A 79 -19.67 -20.67 -10.92
N ARG A 80 -19.33 -20.13 -9.74
CA ARG A 80 -18.22 -19.18 -9.55
C ARG A 80 -17.00 -19.87 -8.93
N SER A 81 -15.83 -19.57 -9.48
CA SER A 81 -14.54 -20.10 -9.02
C SER A 81 -13.78 -19.07 -8.19
N LEU A 82 -12.98 -19.53 -7.23
CA LEU A 82 -11.99 -18.67 -6.56
C LEU A 82 -11.05 -17.98 -7.56
N SER A 83 -10.76 -18.63 -8.68
CA SER A 83 -9.88 -18.10 -9.73
C SER A 83 -10.44 -16.86 -10.45
N SER A 84 -11.75 -16.57 -10.34
CA SER A 84 -12.33 -15.34 -10.89
C SER A 84 -12.30 -14.17 -9.90
N MET A 85 -11.85 -14.40 -8.66
CA MET A 85 -11.76 -13.36 -7.64
C MET A 85 -10.34 -12.79 -7.61
N ARG A 86 -10.23 -11.47 -7.41
CA ARG A 86 -8.93 -10.87 -7.10
C ARG A 86 -8.70 -10.96 -5.60
N ILE A 87 -7.81 -11.87 -5.21
CA ILE A 87 -7.49 -12.16 -3.82
C ILE A 87 -6.04 -11.72 -3.56
N THR A 88 -5.82 -10.91 -2.54
CA THR A 88 -4.52 -10.35 -2.16
C THR A 88 -4.26 -10.53 -0.67
N GLY A 89 -3.00 -10.38 -0.26
CA GLY A 89 -2.59 -10.39 1.13
C GLY A 89 -2.23 -8.98 1.57
N ASP A 90 -2.72 -8.55 2.72
CA ASP A 90 -2.33 -7.28 3.32
C ASP A 90 -2.28 -7.39 4.84
N GLY A 91 -1.18 -6.95 5.46
CA GLY A 91 -0.99 -7.03 6.92
C GLY A 91 -1.19 -8.44 7.51
N GLY A 92 -0.97 -9.50 6.72
CA GLY A 92 -1.24 -10.89 7.10
C GLY A 92 -2.73 -11.28 7.09
N ALA A 93 -3.63 -10.44 6.59
CA ALA A 93 -5.02 -10.74 6.27
C ALA A 93 -5.16 -11.16 4.80
N VAL A 94 -6.22 -11.92 4.49
CA VAL A 94 -6.61 -12.24 3.11
C VAL A 94 -7.72 -11.29 2.71
N VAL A 95 -7.51 -10.55 1.63
CA VAL A 95 -8.39 -9.48 1.16
C VAL A 95 -8.90 -9.84 -0.23
N ILE A 96 -10.14 -9.46 -0.53
CA ILE A 96 -10.77 -9.64 -1.84
C ILE A 96 -11.13 -8.28 -2.39
N GLN A 97 -10.81 -8.02 -3.66
CA GLN A 97 -11.27 -6.83 -4.36
C GLN A 97 -12.53 -7.13 -5.19
N GLN A 98 -13.61 -6.36 -4.96
CA GLN A 98 -14.86 -6.40 -5.71
C GLN A 98 -15.43 -5.00 -5.88
N ASN A 99 -15.78 -4.59 -7.11
CA ASN A 99 -16.44 -3.30 -7.41
C ASN A 99 -15.78 -2.11 -6.67
N GLU A 100 -14.45 -1.97 -6.82
CA GLU A 100 -13.61 -0.93 -6.19
C GLU A 100 -13.48 -1.01 -4.66
N GLN A 101 -14.22 -1.90 -3.99
CA GLN A 101 -14.10 -2.13 -2.56
C GLN A 101 -13.25 -3.36 -2.24
N MET A 102 -12.51 -3.27 -1.14
CA MET A 102 -11.78 -4.39 -0.58
C MET A 102 -12.55 -4.96 0.61
N TYR A 103 -12.53 -6.29 0.75
CA TYR A 103 -13.23 -7.01 1.80
C TYR A 103 -12.30 -8.03 2.47
N ASN A 104 -12.40 -8.16 3.80
CA ASN A 104 -11.72 -9.22 4.51
C ASN A 104 -12.38 -10.57 4.18
N ALA A 105 -11.60 -11.53 3.71
CA ALA A 105 -12.13 -12.82 3.28
C ALA A 105 -12.79 -13.64 4.42
N GLU A 106 -12.31 -13.51 5.66
CA GLU A 106 -12.86 -14.23 6.80
C GLU A 106 -14.18 -13.60 7.27
N SER A 107 -14.16 -12.29 7.58
CA SER A 107 -15.30 -11.60 8.18
C SER A 107 -16.35 -11.12 7.15
N GLY A 108 -15.95 -10.92 5.89
CA GLY A 108 -16.80 -10.31 4.86
C GLY A 108 -17.00 -8.80 5.04
N GLN A 109 -16.33 -8.18 6.00
CA GLN A 109 -16.39 -6.74 6.24
C GLN A 109 -15.54 -5.99 5.22
N ILE A 110 -15.88 -4.72 4.98
CA ILE A 110 -15.03 -3.80 4.21
C ILE A 110 -13.67 -3.73 4.90
N TYR A 111 -12.62 -3.83 4.08
CA TYR A 111 -11.24 -3.79 4.49
C TYR A 111 -10.62 -2.49 3.99
N PHE A 112 -10.14 -1.68 4.92
CA PHE A 112 -9.41 -0.46 4.63
C PHE A 112 -7.92 -0.75 4.62
N ASN A 113 -7.26 -0.42 3.52
CA ASN A 113 -5.80 -0.40 3.48
C ASN A 113 -5.33 0.93 4.09
N PHE A 114 -4.63 0.86 5.22
CA PHE A 114 -4.02 2.01 5.88
C PHE A 114 -2.52 2.10 5.63
N ALA A 115 -1.99 1.35 4.66
CA ALA A 115 -0.60 1.48 4.26
C ALA A 115 -0.33 2.94 3.85
N ILE A 116 0.63 3.56 4.55
CA ILE A 116 0.96 4.99 4.46
C ILE A 116 1.23 5.42 3.00
N ALA A 117 1.77 4.52 2.17
CA ALA A 117 2.04 4.76 0.75
C ALA A 117 0.79 5.06 -0.09
N ASP A 118 -0.36 4.44 0.20
CA ASP A 118 -1.62 4.68 -0.53
C ASP A 118 -2.38 5.89 0.03
N LEU A 119 -2.19 6.21 1.32
CA LEU A 119 -2.77 7.41 1.94
C LEU A 119 -2.09 8.68 1.43
N ALA A 120 -0.77 8.66 1.22
CA ALA A 120 0.01 9.83 0.82
C ALA A 120 -0.54 10.49 -0.46
N GLY A 121 -0.84 9.72 -1.50
CA GLY A 121 -1.35 10.28 -2.76
C GLY A 121 -2.75 10.91 -2.63
N THR A 122 -3.63 10.31 -1.82
CA THR A 122 -4.99 10.84 -1.60
C THR A 122 -4.97 12.08 -0.71
N VAL A 123 -4.15 12.08 0.34
CA VAL A 123 -3.99 13.21 1.25
C VAL A 123 -3.30 14.37 0.55
N ALA A 124 -2.27 14.12 -0.28
CA ALA A 124 -1.60 15.16 -1.07
C ALA A 124 -2.56 15.87 -2.04
N LEU A 125 -3.43 15.11 -2.73
CA LEU A 125 -4.42 15.69 -3.62
C LEU A 125 -5.44 16.53 -2.85
N LEU A 126 -5.93 16.04 -1.71
CA LEU A 126 -6.87 16.78 -0.87
C LEU A 126 -6.23 18.03 -0.24
N ALA A 127 -4.98 17.96 0.20
CA ALA A 127 -4.24 19.09 0.73
C ALA A 127 -3.99 20.15 -0.36
N LYS A 128 -3.63 19.71 -1.58
CA LYS A 128 -3.47 20.57 -2.75
C LYS A 128 -4.79 21.22 -3.17
N GLU A 129 -5.88 20.45 -3.20
CA GLU A 129 -7.22 20.97 -3.48
C GLU A 129 -7.68 21.94 -2.39
N ALA A 130 -7.45 21.65 -1.12
CA ALA A 130 -7.75 22.54 -0.01
C ALA A 130 -6.92 23.84 -0.08
N ALA A 131 -5.63 23.76 -0.42
CA ALA A 131 -4.78 24.92 -0.62
C ALA A 131 -5.26 25.80 -1.79
N VAL A 132 -5.60 25.19 -2.94
CA VAL A 132 -6.16 25.91 -4.10
C VAL A 132 -7.53 26.53 -3.80
N GLN A 133 -8.36 25.82 -3.02
CA GLN A 133 -9.66 26.36 -2.58
C GLN A 133 -9.49 27.50 -1.57
N ALA A 134 -8.53 27.39 -0.66
CA ALA A 134 -8.19 28.43 0.30
C ALA A 134 -7.63 29.68 -0.39
N GLU A 135 -6.71 29.53 -1.36
CA GLU A 135 -6.23 30.62 -2.24
C GLU A 135 -7.39 31.37 -2.93
N SER A 136 -8.48 30.67 -3.25
CA SER A 136 -9.64 31.25 -3.93
C SER A 136 -10.69 31.88 -3.00
N SER A 137 -10.61 31.64 -1.69
CA SER A 137 -11.71 31.96 -0.75
C SER A 137 -11.32 32.86 0.42
N GLU A 138 -10.11 32.77 0.97
CA GLU A 138 -9.67 33.51 2.17
C GLU A 138 -8.15 33.77 2.13
N HIS A 139 -7.70 34.92 2.64
CA HIS A 139 -6.25 35.20 2.74
C HIS A 139 -5.66 34.28 3.81
N LEU A 140 -5.08 33.15 3.40
CA LEU A 140 -4.26 32.27 4.24
C LEU A 140 -3.24 33.10 5.04
N THR A 141 -3.10 32.77 6.32
CA THR A 141 -2.12 33.41 7.22
C THR A 141 -0.73 32.81 7.04
N SER A 142 0.29 33.41 7.67
CA SER A 142 1.65 32.84 7.65
C SER A 142 1.67 31.42 8.22
N ASP A 143 0.96 31.19 9.33
CA ASP A 143 0.86 29.88 9.99
C ASP A 143 0.16 28.85 9.10
N ASP A 144 -0.90 29.24 8.38
CA ASP A 144 -1.59 28.31 7.47
C ASP A 144 -0.67 27.88 6.31
N TRP A 145 0.16 28.80 5.80
CA TRP A 145 1.15 28.48 4.78
C TRP A 145 2.31 27.64 5.32
N PHE A 146 2.69 27.84 6.58
CA PHE A 146 3.68 27.02 7.27
C PHE A 146 3.17 25.59 7.46
N ASP A 147 1.96 25.40 7.99
CA ASP A 147 1.35 24.09 8.19
C ASP A 147 1.21 23.33 6.86
N LEU A 148 0.83 24.04 5.78
CA LEU A 148 0.83 23.46 4.44
C LEU A 148 2.23 23.00 3.99
N GLY A 149 3.27 23.78 4.29
CA GLY A 149 4.65 23.40 4.01
C GLY A 149 5.06 22.11 4.74
N VAL A 150 4.71 22.00 6.02
CA VAL A 150 4.96 20.79 6.84
C VAL A 150 4.27 19.56 6.25
N ASP A 151 3.00 19.70 5.87
CA ASP A 151 2.25 18.62 5.23
C ASP A 151 2.87 18.21 3.89
N LEU A 152 3.32 19.20 3.10
CA LEU A 152 3.95 18.95 1.80
C LEU A 152 5.30 18.24 1.92
N GLU A 153 6.07 18.39 3.00
CA GLU A 153 7.36 17.69 3.11
C GLU A 153 7.25 16.16 3.07
N ALA A 154 6.18 15.60 3.63
CA ALA A 154 5.95 14.17 3.59
C ALA A 154 5.33 13.69 2.26
N LEU A 155 4.70 14.61 1.52
CA LEU A 155 3.79 14.31 0.42
C LEU A 155 4.36 14.67 -0.95
N SER A 156 5.04 15.81 -1.05
CA SER A 156 5.65 16.40 -2.23
C SER A 156 6.78 17.35 -1.80
N PRO A 157 7.96 16.80 -1.41
CA PRO A 157 9.09 17.58 -0.90
C PRO A 157 9.54 18.71 -1.84
N GLU A 158 9.31 18.57 -3.14
CA GLU A 158 9.60 19.58 -4.16
C GLU A 158 8.71 20.83 -4.08
N ASP A 159 7.49 20.69 -3.54
CA ASP A 159 6.50 21.77 -3.44
C ASP A 159 6.56 22.47 -2.06
N ALA A 160 7.09 21.81 -1.03
CA ALA A 160 7.19 22.35 0.33
C ALA A 160 7.93 23.71 0.45
N PRO A 161 9.06 23.96 -0.25
CA PRO A 161 9.74 25.26 -0.18
C PRO A 161 8.85 26.42 -0.62
N ALA A 162 7.97 26.21 -1.60
CA ALA A 162 7.09 27.27 -2.09
C ALA A 162 6.07 27.71 -1.02
N ALA A 163 5.53 26.76 -0.24
CA ALA A 163 4.60 27.05 0.85
C ALA A 163 5.28 27.82 1.98
N TYR A 164 6.47 27.39 2.40
CA TYR A 164 7.25 28.13 3.41
C TYR A 164 7.66 29.52 2.94
N LEU A 165 8.00 29.70 1.66
CA LEU A 165 8.28 31.03 1.11
C LEU A 165 7.05 31.94 1.17
N ARG A 166 5.84 31.41 0.96
CA ARG A 166 4.60 32.17 1.17
C ARG A 166 4.38 32.53 2.63
N ALA A 167 4.69 31.63 3.57
CA ALA A 167 4.65 31.94 5.00
C ALA A 167 5.57 33.12 5.33
N LEU A 168 6.78 33.14 4.77
CA LEU A 168 7.78 34.21 4.95
C LEU A 168 7.42 35.51 4.22
N GLU A 169 6.68 35.46 3.11
CA GLU A 169 6.15 36.67 2.45
C GLU A 169 5.12 37.39 3.33
N LEU A 170 4.36 36.63 4.14
CA LEU A 170 3.36 37.16 5.05
C LEU A 170 3.92 37.56 6.42
N ASP A 171 4.86 36.76 6.93
CA ASP A 171 5.63 37.06 8.15
C ASP A 171 7.12 36.76 7.92
N PRO A 172 7.91 37.78 7.58
CA PRO A 172 9.36 37.63 7.42
C PRO A 172 10.10 37.22 8.69
N SER A 173 9.46 37.26 9.87
CA SER A 173 10.03 36.84 11.15
C SER A 173 9.54 35.45 11.59
N HIS A 174 8.87 34.69 10.73
CA HIS A 174 8.42 33.34 11.06
C HIS A 174 9.62 32.38 11.20
N SER A 175 10.07 32.19 12.44
CA SER A 175 11.28 31.41 12.78
C SER A 175 11.21 29.96 12.29
N ASP A 176 10.10 29.26 12.53
CA ASP A 176 9.94 27.86 12.15
C ASP A 176 9.98 27.63 10.63
N ALA A 177 9.41 28.54 9.83
CA ALA A 177 9.47 28.49 8.36
C ALA A 177 10.91 28.68 7.85
N HIS A 178 11.68 29.56 8.48
CA HIS A 178 13.11 29.70 8.19
C HIS A 178 13.90 28.44 8.54
N VAL A 179 13.64 27.81 9.70
CA VAL A 179 14.29 26.55 10.09
C VAL A 179 13.99 25.44 9.08
N ASN A 180 12.72 25.28 8.69
CA ASN A 180 12.32 24.20 7.78
C ASN A 180 12.86 24.39 6.35
N ILE A 181 12.84 25.61 5.79
CA ILE A 181 13.53 25.89 4.52
C ILE A 181 15.03 25.63 4.65
N GLY A 182 15.66 26.10 5.73
CA GLY A 182 17.08 25.90 5.97
C GLY A 182 17.47 24.42 5.92
N ARG A 183 16.67 23.56 6.55
CA ARG A 183 16.87 22.11 6.50
C ARG A 183 16.69 21.54 5.10
N LEU A 184 15.65 21.93 4.36
CA LEU A 184 15.44 21.46 2.99
C LEU A 184 16.58 21.87 2.04
N MET A 185 17.12 23.08 2.19
CA MET A 185 18.27 23.56 1.43
C MET A 185 19.55 22.79 1.79
N GLN A 186 19.76 22.50 3.07
CA GLN A 186 20.88 21.67 3.53
C GLN A 186 20.80 20.24 2.97
N GLU A 187 19.62 19.62 2.98
CA GLU A 187 19.39 18.29 2.40
C GLU A 187 19.64 18.27 0.89
N SER A 188 19.40 19.40 0.21
CA SER A 188 19.66 19.60 -1.22
C SER A 188 21.12 19.99 -1.53
N GLY A 189 21.96 20.18 -0.51
CA GLY A 189 23.37 20.55 -0.64
C GLY A 189 23.62 22.06 -0.84
N GLU A 190 22.60 22.90 -0.67
CA GLU A 190 22.67 24.36 -0.75
C GLU A 190 23.00 24.98 0.63
N TYR A 191 24.22 24.70 1.11
CA TYR A 191 24.62 25.03 2.48
C TYR A 191 24.65 26.53 2.77
N GLU A 192 25.04 27.37 1.83
CA GLU A 192 25.08 28.83 2.01
C GLU A 192 23.67 29.41 2.18
N THR A 193 22.70 28.92 1.40
CA THR A 193 21.29 29.32 1.51
C THR A 193 20.69 28.83 2.83
N ALA A 194 21.03 27.60 3.24
CA ALA A 194 20.60 27.04 4.51
C ALA A 194 21.11 27.87 5.71
N GLU A 195 22.40 28.21 5.71
CA GLU A 195 23.04 29.02 6.75
C GLU A 195 22.34 30.38 6.90
N ALA A 196 22.02 31.05 5.79
CA ALA A 196 21.30 32.32 5.82
C ALA A 196 19.91 32.19 6.49
N HIS A 197 19.15 31.14 6.16
CA HIS A 197 17.84 30.92 6.77
C HIS A 197 17.93 30.59 8.26
N TYR A 198 18.90 29.78 8.69
CA TYR A 198 19.12 29.54 10.11
C TYR A 198 19.51 30.82 10.87
N HIS A 199 20.28 31.71 10.25
CA HIS A 199 20.56 33.01 10.85
C HIS A 199 19.31 33.88 11.00
N TYR A 200 18.43 33.93 10.00
CA TYR A 200 17.17 34.66 10.12
C TYR A 200 16.26 34.10 11.22
N ALA A 201 16.20 32.78 11.39
CA ALA A 201 15.45 32.16 12.48
C ALA A 201 15.99 32.59 13.86
N LEU A 202 17.32 32.60 14.04
CA LEU A 202 17.97 33.05 15.27
C LEU A 202 17.78 34.56 15.54
N GLU A 203 17.67 35.38 14.49
CA GLU A 203 17.40 36.81 14.62
C GLU A 203 15.93 37.10 14.99
N ALA A 204 15.00 36.25 14.55
CA ALA A 204 13.58 36.37 14.85
C ALA A 204 13.24 36.00 16.30
N GLU A 205 13.92 34.99 16.85
CA GLU A 205 13.81 34.58 18.26
C GLU A 205 15.16 34.69 18.98
N PRO A 206 15.58 35.91 19.37
CA PRO A 206 16.73 36.08 20.24
C PRO A 206 16.35 35.66 21.67
N ASP A 207 17.11 34.74 22.27
CA ASP A 207 17.01 34.30 23.67
C ASP A 207 16.77 35.44 24.70
#